data_AF-A0A565B5M4-F1
#
_entry.id   AF-A0A565B5M4-F1
#
_cell.length_a   1.000
_cell.length_b   1.000
_cell.length_c   1.000
_cell.angle_alpha   90.00
_cell.angle_beta   90.00
_cell.angle_gamma   90.00
#
_symmetry.space_group_name_H-M   'P 1'
#
loop_
_entity.id
_entity.type
_entity.pdbx_description
1 polymer ?
#
loop_
_entity_poly.entity_id
_entity_poly.type
_entity_poly.pdbx_seq_one_letter_code
_entity_poly.pdbx_strand_id
1 'polypeptide(L)'
;MAVEDPEVPQDLRLRIKDVVDRLDVWSAIESWVQDYIFLYYKTDEDVQNDHELQAWWKELREEGHRDKKSEPWWPKMQNREELIESCTIIIWVASALHAAVNFRQYPIAGYLPNWPTISHPFMPKENTRDFEELEESGRTNYS
;
A
#
# COMPACT_ATOMS: atom_id res chain seq x y z
N MET A 1 3.59 -8.26 10.23
CA MET A 1 5.03 -8.37 9.88
C MET A 1 5.33 -9.80 9.51
N ALA A 2 6.00 -10.01 8.38
CA ALA A 2 6.38 -11.31 7.81
C ALA A 2 7.91 -11.44 7.80
N VAL A 3 8.42 -12.67 7.70
CA VAL A 3 9.86 -12.96 7.54
C VAL A 3 10.01 -13.77 6.26
N GLU A 4 11.00 -13.46 5.43
CA GLU A 4 11.33 -14.26 4.24
C GLU A 4 11.62 -15.71 4.66
N ASP A 5 10.95 -16.64 4.00
CA ASP A 5 11.06 -18.08 4.27
C ASP A 5 10.84 -18.84 2.96
N PRO A 6 11.91 -19.24 2.26
CA PRO A 6 11.82 -19.92 0.96
C PRO A 6 11.23 -21.34 1.06
N GLU A 7 10.90 -21.83 2.27
CA GLU A 7 10.25 -23.13 2.46
C GLU A 7 8.71 -23.05 2.37
N VAL A 8 8.12 -21.85 2.29
CA VAL A 8 6.67 -21.67 2.16
C VAL A 8 6.28 -21.18 0.76
N PRO A 9 5.10 -21.53 0.22
CA PRO A 9 4.70 -21.24 -1.17
C PRO A 9 4.67 -19.75 -1.57
N GLN A 10 4.74 -18.85 -0.59
CA GLN A 10 4.65 -17.40 -0.76
C GLN A 10 5.97 -16.70 -0.42
N ASP A 11 7.06 -17.47 -0.23
CA ASP A 11 8.39 -17.02 0.24
C ASP A 11 8.40 -16.14 1.51
N LEU A 12 7.26 -16.10 2.22
CA LEU A 12 7.02 -15.23 3.36
C LEU A 12 6.24 -15.96 4.46
N ARG A 13 6.89 -16.12 5.62
CA ARG A 13 6.25 -16.66 6.82
C ARG A 13 5.53 -15.57 7.60
N LEU A 14 4.21 -15.68 7.66
CA LEU A 14 3.33 -14.71 8.31
C LEU A 14 3.21 -14.95 9.82
N ARG A 15 3.21 -13.86 10.62
CA ARG A 15 2.93 -13.91 12.07
C ARG A 15 1.47 -13.66 12.44
N ILE A 16 0.62 -13.22 11.50
CA ILE A 16 -0.80 -12.90 11.71
C ILE A 16 -1.61 -13.43 10.51
N LYS A 17 -2.73 -14.10 10.78
CA LYS A 17 -3.51 -14.91 9.83
C LYS A 17 -4.17 -14.09 8.70
N ASP A 18 -4.62 -12.86 8.95
CA ASP A 18 -5.32 -12.01 7.96
C ASP A 18 -4.40 -11.33 6.92
N VAL A 19 -3.12 -11.73 6.87
CA VAL A 19 -2.19 -11.33 5.81
C VAL A 19 -2.25 -12.31 4.64
N VAL A 20 -2.74 -13.55 4.88
CA VAL A 20 -2.86 -14.61 3.87
C VAL A 20 -3.75 -14.15 2.70
N ASP A 21 -4.95 -13.64 2.99
CA ASP A 21 -5.90 -13.18 1.96
C ASP A 21 -5.34 -12.05 1.06
N ARG A 22 -4.42 -11.24 1.59
CA ARG A 22 -3.78 -10.15 0.82
C ARG A 22 -2.67 -10.66 -0.08
N LEU A 23 -1.91 -11.65 0.38
CA LEU A 23 -0.89 -12.31 -0.44
C LEU A 23 -1.53 -13.09 -1.59
N ASP A 24 -2.69 -13.71 -1.36
CA ASP A 24 -3.40 -14.45 -2.42
C ASP A 24 -3.86 -13.52 -3.56
N VAL A 25 -4.34 -12.32 -3.24
CA VAL A 25 -4.71 -11.31 -4.25
C VAL A 25 -3.48 -10.77 -4.98
N TRP A 26 -2.35 -10.56 -4.28
CA TRP A 26 -1.10 -10.17 -4.91
C TRP A 26 -0.65 -11.22 -5.93
N SER A 27 -0.53 -12.48 -5.51
CA SER A 27 -0.11 -13.59 -6.37
C SER A 27 -1.04 -13.78 -7.57
N ALA A 28 -2.35 -13.56 -7.40
CA ALA A 28 -3.30 -13.61 -8.51
C ALA A 28 -3.08 -12.50 -9.53
N ILE A 29 -2.81 -11.26 -9.08
CA ILE A 29 -2.50 -10.13 -9.97
C ILE A 29 -1.19 -10.40 -10.70
N GLU A 30 -0.14 -10.77 -9.99
CA GLU A 30 1.18 -11.06 -10.56
C GLU A 30 1.11 -12.15 -11.62
N SER A 31 0.42 -13.27 -11.32
CA SER A 31 0.23 -14.36 -12.28
C SER A 31 -0.50 -13.90 -13.55
N TRP A 32 -1.56 -13.11 -13.40
CA TRP A 32 -2.29 -12.58 -14.56
C TRP A 32 -1.45 -11.60 -15.39
N VAL A 33 -0.71 -10.70 -14.73
CA VAL A 33 0.19 -9.73 -15.38
C VAL A 33 1.28 -10.46 -16.14
N GLN A 34 1.88 -11.48 -15.52
CA GLN A 34 2.87 -12.34 -16.15
C GLN A 34 2.30 -12.98 -17.40
N ASP A 35 1.18 -13.71 -17.30
CA ASP A 35 0.56 -14.36 -18.45
C ASP A 35 0.29 -13.36 -19.58
N TYR A 36 -0.21 -12.16 -19.25
CA TYR A 36 -0.49 -11.11 -20.22
C TYR A 36 0.80 -10.59 -20.90
N ILE A 37 1.84 -10.25 -20.15
CA ILE A 37 3.10 -9.73 -20.70
C ILE A 37 3.77 -10.75 -21.61
N PHE A 38 3.76 -12.03 -21.24
CA PHE A 38 4.32 -13.10 -22.06
C PHE A 38 3.59 -13.29 -23.40
N LEU A 39 2.36 -12.78 -23.56
CA LEU A 39 1.67 -12.77 -24.86
C LEU A 39 2.30 -11.76 -25.83
N TYR A 40 2.75 -10.61 -25.35
CA TYR A 40 3.22 -9.49 -26.19
C TYR A 40 4.74 -9.36 -26.25
N TYR A 41 5.44 -9.66 -25.16
CA TYR A 41 6.90 -9.57 -25.06
C TYR A 41 7.50 -10.97 -24.92
N LYS A 42 8.13 -11.46 -25.99
CA LYS A 42 8.74 -12.80 -26.06
C LYS A 42 10.13 -12.81 -25.47
N THR A 43 10.85 -11.69 -25.58
CA THR A 43 12.17 -11.51 -24.99
C THR A 43 12.29 -10.18 -24.26
N ASP A 44 13.40 -10.00 -23.55
CA ASP A 44 13.68 -8.74 -22.86
C ASP A 44 14.04 -7.64 -23.86
N GLU A 45 14.58 -8.00 -25.03
CA GLU A 45 14.79 -7.07 -26.13
C GLU A 45 13.48 -6.47 -26.65
N ASP A 46 12.37 -7.21 -26.63
CA ASP A 46 11.07 -6.64 -27.01
C ASP A 46 10.68 -5.48 -26.09
N VAL A 47 10.96 -5.59 -24.79
CA VAL A 47 10.72 -4.52 -23.79
C VAL A 47 11.63 -3.32 -24.02
N GLN A 48 12.90 -3.57 -24.34
CA GLN A 48 13.90 -2.52 -24.60
C GLN A 48 13.59 -1.75 -25.89
N ASN A 49 13.09 -2.44 -26.91
CA ASN A 49 12.79 -1.86 -28.23
C ASN A 49 11.40 -1.19 -28.29
N ASP A 50 10.56 -1.34 -27.27
CA ASP A 50 9.28 -0.66 -27.18
C ASP A 50 9.44 0.81 -26.77
N HIS A 51 9.50 1.68 -27.77
CA HIS A 51 9.69 3.12 -27.55
C HIS A 51 8.55 3.78 -26.77
N GLU A 52 7.31 3.30 -26.89
CA GLU A 52 6.18 3.86 -26.16
C GLU A 52 6.28 3.50 -24.68
N LEU A 53 6.59 2.24 -24.38
CA LEU A 53 6.81 1.76 -23.01
C LEU A 53 7.97 2.50 -22.33
N GLN A 54 9.11 2.65 -23.02
CA GLN A 54 10.27 3.36 -22.48
C GLN A 54 9.95 4.84 -22.21
N ALA A 55 9.22 5.49 -23.13
CA ALA A 55 8.81 6.88 -22.96
C ALA A 55 7.84 7.05 -21.77
N TRP A 56 6.85 6.17 -21.66
CA TRP A 56 5.90 6.16 -20.55
C TRP A 56 6.60 5.99 -19.20
N TRP A 57 7.49 5.00 -19.07
CA TRP A 57 8.19 4.77 -17.82
C TRP A 57 9.09 5.95 -17.42
N LYS A 58 9.76 6.55 -18.41
CA LYS A 58 10.56 7.75 -18.20
C LYS A 58 9.71 8.92 -17.71
N GLU A 59 8.57 9.19 -18.35
CA GLU A 59 7.67 10.27 -17.94
C GLU A 59 7.12 10.05 -16.52
N LEU A 60 6.67 8.83 -16.22
CA LEU A 60 6.17 8.45 -14.90
C LEU A 60 7.21 8.76 -13.82
N ARG A 61 8.48 8.38 -14.05
CA ARG A 61 9.56 8.59 -13.09
C ARG A 61 10.01 10.05 -13.01
N GLU A 62 10.26 10.69 -14.16
CA GLU A 62 10.95 11.98 -14.22
C GLU A 62 10.02 13.19 -14.08
N GLU A 63 8.75 13.02 -14.46
CA GLU A 63 7.72 14.06 -14.40
C GLU A 63 6.67 13.74 -13.34
N GLY A 64 6.11 12.53 -13.34
CA GLY A 64 5.09 12.11 -12.37
C GLY A 64 5.61 12.04 -10.93
N HIS A 65 6.81 11.47 -10.76
CA HIS A 65 7.52 11.35 -9.47
C HIS A 65 8.83 12.13 -9.47
N ARG A 66 8.81 13.34 -10.03
CA ARG A 66 10.00 14.18 -10.27
C ARG A 66 10.89 14.37 -9.03
N ASP A 67 10.30 14.48 -7.84
CA ASP A 67 11.01 14.65 -6.57
C ASP A 67 11.80 13.41 -6.13
N LYS A 68 11.44 12.24 -6.66
CA LYS A 68 12.05 10.93 -6.37
C LYS A 68 12.73 10.28 -7.57
N LYS A 69 12.85 10.99 -8.70
CA LYS A 69 13.37 10.41 -9.96
C LYS A 69 14.78 9.81 -9.89
N SER A 70 15.60 10.25 -8.94
CA SER A 70 17.00 9.81 -8.79
C SER A 70 17.21 8.72 -7.74
N GLU A 71 16.13 8.21 -7.14
CA GLU A 71 16.24 7.18 -6.10
C GLU A 71 16.67 5.82 -6.70
N PRO A 72 17.50 5.03 -6.00
CA PRO A 72 18.12 3.83 -6.57
C PRO A 72 17.15 2.65 -6.74
N TRP A 73 15.97 2.70 -6.13
CA TRP A 73 14.99 1.62 -6.15
C TRP A 73 14.11 1.60 -7.40
N TRP A 74 14.23 2.58 -8.31
CA TRP A 74 13.47 2.58 -9.56
C TRP A 74 13.91 1.42 -10.47
N PRO A 75 12.96 0.57 -10.91
CA PRO A 75 13.20 -0.36 -12.02
C PRO A 75 13.71 0.38 -13.25
N LYS A 76 14.62 -0.25 -13.99
CA LYS A 76 15.19 0.35 -15.21
C LYS A 76 14.28 0.17 -16.44
N MET A 77 13.29 -0.71 -16.35
CA MET A 77 12.39 -1.10 -17.42
C MET A 77 13.13 -1.68 -18.63
N GLN A 78 14.03 -2.63 -18.39
CA GLN A 78 14.90 -3.23 -19.42
C GLN A 78 14.63 -4.72 -19.66
N ASN A 79 13.78 -5.34 -18.86
CA ASN A 79 13.43 -6.75 -18.99
C ASN A 79 11.98 -7.00 -18.59
N ARG A 80 11.48 -8.20 -18.88
CA ARG A 80 10.08 -8.55 -18.60
C ARG A 80 9.78 -8.64 -17.11
N GLU A 81 10.74 -9.04 -16.28
CA GLU A 81 10.57 -9.13 -14.83
C GLU A 81 10.29 -7.75 -14.22
N GLU A 82 11.09 -6.74 -14.58
CA GLU A 82 10.88 -5.35 -14.15
C GLU A 82 9.52 -4.79 -14.62
N LEU A 83 9.08 -5.17 -15.82
CA LEU A 83 7.76 -4.78 -16.35
C LEU A 83 6.62 -5.47 -15.58
N ILE A 84 6.74 -6.78 -15.33
CA ILE A 84 5.76 -7.57 -14.56
C ILE A 84 5.62 -7.00 -13.16
N GLU A 85 6.74 -6.77 -12.47
CA GLU A 85 6.76 -6.21 -11.12
C GLU A 85 6.10 -4.83 -11.10
N SER A 86 6.49 -3.94 -12.02
CA SER A 86 5.96 -2.58 -12.09
C SER A 86 4.44 -2.55 -12.34
N CYS A 87 3.95 -3.35 -13.29
CA CYS A 87 2.53 -3.46 -13.59
C CYS A 87 1.75 -4.07 -12.41
N THR A 88 2.31 -5.08 -11.76
CA THR A 88 1.72 -5.72 -10.58
C THR A 88 1.55 -4.72 -9.43
N ILE A 89 2.59 -3.94 -9.13
CA ILE A 89 2.55 -2.87 -8.12
C ILE A 89 1.45 -1.85 -8.45
N ILE A 90 1.40 -1.35 -9.69
CA ILE A 90 0.43 -0.35 -10.10
C ILE A 90 -1.00 -0.86 -9.93
N ILE A 91 -1.29 -2.08 -10.41
CA ILE A 91 -2.62 -2.69 -10.30
C ILE A 91 -2.98 -2.94 -8.83
N TRP A 92 -2.04 -3.46 -8.03
CA TRP A 92 -2.25 -3.69 -6.61
C TRP A 92 -2.60 -2.40 -5.86
N VAL A 93 -1.83 -1.34 -6.08
CA VAL A 93 -2.04 -0.03 -5.44
C VAL A 93 -3.41 0.54 -5.80
N ALA A 94 -3.77 0.49 -7.08
CA ALA A 94 -5.04 1.03 -7.57
C ALA A 94 -6.27 0.21 -7.14
N SER A 95 -6.11 -1.09 -6.87
CA SER A 95 -7.21 -2.00 -6.56
C SER A 95 -7.23 -2.43 -5.10
N ALA A 96 -6.53 -3.50 -4.75
CA ALA A 96 -6.59 -4.16 -3.46
C ALA A 96 -6.15 -3.25 -2.31
N LEU A 97 -5.06 -2.50 -2.49
CA LEU A 97 -4.59 -1.56 -1.47
C LEU A 97 -5.61 -0.44 -1.26
N HIS A 98 -6.06 0.20 -2.34
CA HIS A 98 -7.08 1.25 -2.28
C HIS A 98 -8.35 0.75 -1.59
N ALA A 99 -8.87 -0.41 -1.99
CA ALA A 99 -10.06 -1.03 -1.39
C ALA A 99 -9.88 -1.29 0.11
N ALA A 100 -8.72 -1.80 0.52
CA ALA A 100 -8.41 -2.14 1.90
C ALA A 100 -8.40 -0.91 2.82
N VAL A 101 -7.91 0.25 2.34
CA VAL A 101 -7.82 1.49 3.14
C VAL A 101 -9.05 2.39 3.01
N ASN A 102 -9.87 2.20 1.96
CA ASN A 102 -11.00 3.09 1.67
C ASN A 102 -12.34 2.54 2.20
N PHE A 103 -12.71 1.30 1.85
CA PHE A 103 -14.09 0.83 2.09
C PHE A 103 -14.43 0.59 3.57
N ARG A 104 -13.41 0.51 4.44
CA ARG A 104 -13.59 0.38 5.88
C ARG A 104 -13.66 1.72 6.61
N GLN A 105 -13.44 2.85 5.94
CA GLN A 105 -13.43 4.16 6.60
C GLN A 105 -14.76 4.45 7.28
N TYR A 106 -15.88 4.42 6.56
CA TYR A 106 -17.18 4.75 7.17
C TYR A 106 -17.64 3.74 8.24
N PRO A 107 -17.53 2.41 8.03
CA PRO A 107 -17.89 1.45 9.07
C PRO A 107 -17.11 1.62 10.40
N ILE A 108 -15.87 2.11 10.35
CA ILE A 108 -15.00 2.25 11.52
C ILE A 108 -15.05 3.68 12.09
N ALA A 109 -14.95 4.69 11.23
CA ALA A 109 -14.93 6.11 11.61
C ALA A 109 -16.33 6.71 11.78
N GLY A 110 -17.39 6.00 11.38
CA GLY A 110 -18.78 6.43 11.58
C GLY A 110 -19.17 6.55 13.06
N TYR A 111 -18.44 5.86 13.95
CA TYR A 111 -18.49 6.08 15.39
C TYR A 111 -17.25 6.88 15.82
N LEU A 112 -17.39 8.20 15.93
CA LEU A 112 -16.28 9.14 16.13
C LEU A 112 -15.33 8.79 17.31
N PRO A 113 -15.81 8.30 18.47
CA PRO A 113 -14.91 7.91 19.56
C PRO A 113 -13.95 6.76 19.20
N ASN A 114 -14.28 5.93 18.21
CA ASN A 114 -13.44 4.83 17.75
C ASN A 114 -12.37 5.28 16.73
N TRP A 115 -12.53 6.45 16.10
CA TRP A 115 -11.53 7.02 15.20
C TRP A 115 -11.54 8.56 15.24
N PRO A 116 -11.03 9.19 16.31
CA PRO A 116 -10.97 10.64 16.41
C PRO A 116 -10.03 11.21 15.36
N THR A 117 -10.51 12.16 14.56
CA THR A 117 -9.71 12.86 13.53
C THR A 117 -9.01 14.10 14.08
N ILE A 118 -9.44 14.58 15.25
CA ILE A 118 -8.89 15.74 15.95
C ILE A 118 -8.93 15.45 17.45
N SER A 119 -7.89 15.86 18.18
CA SER A 119 -7.84 15.81 19.64
C SER A 119 -7.88 17.22 20.22
N HIS A 120 -8.83 17.49 21.13
CA HIS A 120 -8.93 18.72 21.93
C HIS A 120 -9.46 18.39 23.33
N PRO A 121 -9.07 19.11 24.39
CA PRO A 121 -7.78 19.76 24.68
C PRO A 121 -6.74 18.75 25.22
N PHE A 122 -5.57 19.23 25.67
CA PHE A 122 -4.54 18.39 26.31
C PHE A 122 -5.09 17.62 27.51
N MET A 123 -4.38 16.57 27.92
CA MET A 123 -4.67 15.85 29.16
C MET A 123 -4.80 16.85 30.33
N PRO A 124 -5.93 16.85 31.05
CA PRO A 124 -6.13 17.78 32.15
C PRO A 124 -5.12 17.50 33.27
N LYS A 125 -4.68 18.56 33.96
CA LYS A 125 -3.71 18.45 35.05
C LYS A 125 -4.44 18.17 36.37
N GLU A 126 -3.78 17.47 37.28
CA GLU A 126 -4.28 17.28 38.65
C GLU A 126 -4.63 18.64 39.29
N ASN A 127 -5.72 18.67 40.06
CA ASN A 127 -6.30 19.88 40.68
C ASN A 127 -6.86 20.91 39.67
N THR A 128 -7.21 20.49 38.44
CA THR A 128 -8.05 21.29 37.53
C THR A 128 -9.46 20.73 37.47
N ARG A 129 -10.44 21.60 37.21
CA ARG A 129 -11.86 21.22 37.04
C ARG A 129 -12.04 20.10 36.00
N ASP A 130 -11.30 20.16 34.90
CA ASP A 130 -11.38 19.16 33.83
C ASP A 130 -10.85 17.78 34.28
N PHE A 131 -9.96 17.73 35.28
CA PHE A 131 -9.45 16.48 35.87
C PHE A 131 -10.46 15.88 36.86
N GLU A 132 -11.10 16.71 37.68
CA GLU A 132 -12.19 16.28 38.58
C GLU A 132 -13.38 15.71 37.76
N GLU A 133 -13.75 16.37 36.66
CA GLU A 133 -14.81 15.90 35.75
C GLU A 133 -14.45 14.55 35.08
N LEU A 134 -13.17 14.34 34.76
CA LEU A 134 -12.66 13.07 34.21
C LEU A 134 -12.71 11.93 35.26
N GLU A 135 -12.36 12.21 36.53
CA GLU A 135 -12.41 11.21 37.61
C GLU A 135 -13.85 10.79 37.94
N GLU A 136 -14.80 11.73 37.92
CA GLU A 136 -16.19 11.44 38.26
C GLU A 136 -16.96 10.73 37.13
N SER A 137 -16.77 11.17 35.88
CA SER A 137 -17.59 10.71 34.75
C SER A 137 -16.88 9.74 33.80
N GLY A 138 -15.55 9.59 33.94
CA GLY A 138 -14.72 8.83 33.02
C GLY A 138 -14.59 9.45 31.63
N ARG A 139 -15.10 10.67 31.41
CA ARG A 139 -15.07 11.42 30.14
C ARG A 139 -14.93 12.92 30.42
N THR A 140 -14.51 13.69 29.43
CA THR A 140 -14.57 15.16 29.48
C THR A 140 -15.65 15.65 28.51
N ASN A 141 -16.27 16.81 28.78
CA ASN A 141 -17.43 17.35 28.05
C ASN A 141 -17.13 17.87 26.62
N TYR A 142 -16.04 17.42 25.99
CA TYR A 142 -15.54 17.96 24.71
C TYR A 142 -15.92 17.13 23.47
N SER A 143 -16.94 16.26 23.57
CA SER A 143 -17.45 15.45 22.46
C SER A 143 -18.52 16.15 21.62
#